data_AF-A0A1X1UKE6-F1
#
_entry.id   AF-A0A1X1UKE6-F1
#
_cell.length_a   1.000
_cell.length_b   1.000
_cell.length_c   1.000
_cell.angle_alpha   90.00
_cell.angle_beta   90.00
_cell.angle_gamma   90.00
#
_symmetry.space_group_name_H-M   'P 1'
#
loop_
_entity.id
_entity.type
_entity.pdbx_description
1 polymer ?
#
loop_
_entity_poly.entity_id
_entity_poly.type
_entity_poly.pdbx_seq_one_letter_code
_entity_poly.pdbx_strand_id
1 'polypeptide(L)'
;MMTAEVIVTALLAALIAFSSLIKLVGARQSLAIRDHLGVKPMQWRAIGLLELAGVAGVLIGLVWWPIGVAAAVGLALLLLGAIGFHIRASDSATDTAPAVIGLGLAVATAILQAG
;
A
#
# COMPACT_ATOMS: atom_id res chain seq x y z
N MET A 1 -2.00 -2.05 -22.83
CA MET A 1 -1.71 -3.01 -21.76
C MET A 1 -0.47 -3.82 -22.09
N MET A 2 0.63 -3.54 -21.40
CA MET A 2 1.87 -4.33 -21.52
C MET A 2 1.90 -5.43 -20.45
N THR A 3 2.60 -6.55 -20.70
CA THR A 3 2.70 -7.64 -19.71
C THR A 3 3.30 -7.18 -18.38
N ALA A 4 4.29 -6.28 -18.43
CA ALA A 4 4.91 -5.71 -17.24
C ALA A 4 3.94 -4.88 -16.38
N GLU A 5 3.10 -4.07 -17.01
CA GLU A 5 2.06 -3.26 -16.35
C GLU A 5 1.12 -4.14 -15.51
N VAL A 6 0.62 -5.23 -16.12
CA VAL A 6 -0.28 -6.18 -15.45
C VAL A 6 0.42 -6.86 -14.29
N ILE A 7 1.64 -7.35 -14.49
CA ILE A 7 2.41 -8.05 -13.46
C ILE A 7 2.69 -7.12 -12.27
N VAL A 8 3.21 -5.92 -12.52
CA VAL A 8 3.56 -4.97 -11.45
C VAL A 8 2.31 -4.50 -10.71
N THR A 9 1.22 -4.20 -11.43
CA THR A 9 -0.07 -3.85 -10.81
C THR A 9 -0.61 -4.99 -9.95
N ALA A 10 -0.52 -6.24 -10.41
CA ALA A 10 -0.97 -7.41 -9.66
C ALA A 10 -0.15 -7.64 -8.39
N LEU A 11 1.18 -7.47 -8.45
CA LEU A 11 2.06 -7.57 -7.29
C LEU A 11 1.76 -6.49 -6.25
N LEU A 12 1.59 -5.24 -6.68
CA LEU A 12 1.17 -4.14 -5.81
C LEU A 12 -0.18 -4.45 -5.17
N ALA A 13 -1.17 -4.81 -5.98
CA ALA A 13 -2.52 -5.10 -5.53
C ALA A 13 -2.53 -6.23 -4.50
N ALA A 14 -1.81 -7.33 -4.74
CA ALA A 14 -1.74 -8.45 -3.81
C ALA A 14 -1.10 -8.06 -2.46
N LEU A 15 0.04 -7.36 -2.49
CA LEU A 15 0.74 -6.92 -1.28
C LEU A 15 -0.13 -5.98 -0.42
N ILE A 16 -0.74 -4.98 -1.06
CA ILE A 16 -1.56 -3.98 -0.36
C ILE A 16 -2.93 -4.55 0.05
N ALA A 17 -3.53 -5.43 -0.75
CA ALA A 17 -4.76 -6.13 -0.37
C ALA A 17 -4.55 -7.00 0.87
N PHE A 18 -3.42 -7.72 0.94
CA PHE A 18 -3.09 -8.49 2.13
C PHE A 18 -2.92 -7.59 3.35
N SER A 19 -2.09 -6.52 3.24
CA SER A 19 -1.87 -5.53 4.31
C SER A 19 -3.17 -4.89 4.79
N SER A 20 -4.02 -4.42 3.88
CA SER A 20 -5.29 -3.78 4.22
C SER A 20 -6.26 -4.75 4.90
N LEU A 21 -6.38 -5.98 4.39
CA LEU A 21 -7.30 -6.97 4.95
C LEU A 21 -6.93 -7.31 6.40
N ILE A 22 -5.65 -7.57 6.70
CA ILE A 22 -5.23 -7.90 8.07
C ILE A 22 -5.46 -6.74 9.05
N LYS A 23 -5.42 -5.47 8.57
CA LYS A 23 -5.76 -4.28 9.37
C LYS A 23 -7.25 -4.18 9.64
N LEU A 24 -8.07 -4.39 8.61
CA LEU A 24 -9.52 -4.25 8.68
C LEU A 24 -10.18 -5.36 9.50
N VAL A 25 -9.72 -6.60 9.36
CA VAL A 25 -10.20 -7.73 10.17
C VAL A 25 -9.64 -7.73 11.60
N GLY A 26 -8.68 -6.86 11.89
CA GLY A 26 -8.08 -6.74 13.22
C GLY A 26 -7.25 -7.97 13.61
N ALA A 27 -6.49 -8.53 12.67
CA ALA A 27 -5.61 -9.66 12.94
C ALA A 27 -4.64 -9.31 14.08
N ARG A 28 -4.40 -10.24 15.02
CA ARG A 28 -3.57 -9.99 16.22
C ARG A 28 -2.19 -9.40 15.89
N GLN A 29 -1.54 -9.93 14.86
CA GLN A 29 -0.24 -9.43 14.39
C GLN A 29 -0.34 -7.98 13.89
N SER A 30 -1.38 -7.64 13.13
CA SER A 30 -1.60 -6.27 12.65
C SER A 30 -1.84 -5.29 13.79
N LEU A 31 -2.60 -5.70 14.81
CA LEU A 31 -2.85 -4.88 16.00
C LEU A 31 -1.58 -4.69 16.83
N ALA A 32 -0.73 -5.71 16.95
CA ALA A 32 0.57 -5.58 17.62
C ALA A 32 1.47 -4.57 16.90
N ILE A 33 1.53 -4.61 15.57
CA ILE A 33 2.26 -3.62 14.76
C ILE A 33 1.67 -2.21 14.99
N ARG A 34 0.34 -2.06 14.95
CA ARG A 34 -0.32 -0.77 15.22
C ARG A 34 0.10 -0.19 16.56
N ASP A 35 0.04 -1.01 17.61
CA ASP A 35 0.29 -0.58 18.98
C ASP A 35 1.77 -0.21 19.16
N HIS A 36 2.68 -0.98 18.56
CA HIS A 36 4.11 -0.68 18.48
C HIS A 36 4.40 0.65 17.77
N LEU A 37 3.76 0.89 16.62
CA LEU A 37 3.89 2.14 15.86
C LEU A 37 3.20 3.34 16.55
N GLY A 38 2.43 3.11 17.62
CA GLY A 38 1.69 4.13 18.35
C GLY A 38 0.55 4.77 17.54
N VAL A 39 -0.05 4.01 16.62
CA VAL A 39 -1.12 4.51 15.73
C VAL A 39 -2.49 4.28 16.37
N LYS A 40 -3.37 5.30 16.33
CA LYS A 40 -4.71 5.21 16.91
C LYS A 40 -5.57 4.15 16.18
N PRO A 41 -6.47 3.41 16.88
CA PRO A 41 -7.31 2.38 16.25
C PRO A 41 -8.14 2.86 15.06
N MET A 42 -8.73 4.06 15.14
CA MET A 42 -9.50 4.64 14.03
C MET A 42 -8.62 4.98 12.83
N GLN A 43 -7.43 5.53 13.08
CA GLN A 43 -6.46 5.82 12.03
C GLN A 43 -5.97 4.54 11.34
N TRP A 44 -5.73 3.47 12.10
CA TRP A 44 -5.33 2.17 11.56
C TRP A 44 -6.37 1.57 10.62
N ARG A 45 -7.65 1.62 11.01
CA ARG A 45 -8.77 1.17 10.15
C ARG A 45 -8.94 2.06 8.92
N ALA A 46 -8.80 3.38 9.07
CA ALA A 46 -8.87 4.31 7.95
C ALA A 46 -7.75 4.05 6.93
N ILE A 47 -6.51 3.79 7.38
CA ILE A 47 -5.40 3.39 6.51
C ILE A 47 -5.77 2.12 5.74
N GLY A 48 -6.30 1.09 6.42
CA GLY A 48 -6.72 -0.15 5.74
C GLY A 48 -7.79 0.08 4.68
N LEU A 49 -8.76 0.97 4.93
CA LEU A 49 -9.81 1.29 3.96
C LEU A 49 -9.25 2.07 2.75
N LEU A 50 -8.35 3.02 2.99
CA LEU A 50 -7.69 3.78 1.93
C LEU A 50 -6.77 2.89 1.08
N GLU A 51 -6.04 1.97 1.70
CA GLU A 51 -5.24 0.96 0.99
C GLU A 51 -6.13 0.09 0.09
N LEU A 52 -7.27 -0.38 0.60
CA LEU A 52 -8.21 -1.19 -0.18
C LEU A 52 -8.83 -0.39 -1.34
N ALA A 53 -9.16 0.89 -1.13
CA ALA A 53 -9.61 1.79 -2.18
C ALA A 53 -8.52 2.01 -3.24
N GLY A 54 -7.26 2.15 -2.82
CA GLY A 54 -6.11 2.21 -3.72
C GLY A 54 -5.93 0.95 -4.54
N VAL A 55 -6.09 -0.24 -3.95
CA VAL A 55 -6.08 -1.53 -4.66
C VAL A 55 -7.16 -1.57 -5.74
N ALA A 56 -8.39 -1.20 -5.41
CA ALA A 56 -9.47 -1.13 -6.40
C ALA A 56 -9.12 -0.13 -7.52
N GLY A 57 -8.59 1.03 -7.17
CA GLY A 57 -8.18 2.07 -8.12
C GLY A 57 -7.10 1.62 -9.11
N VAL A 58 -6.02 0.98 -8.65
CA VAL A 58 -4.95 0.52 -9.55
C VAL A 58 -5.40 -0.61 -10.48
N LEU A 59 -6.36 -1.44 -10.05
CA LEU A 59 -6.96 -2.48 -10.89
C LEU A 59 -7.91 -1.90 -11.95
N ILE A 60 -8.74 -0.92 -11.57
CA ILE A 60 -9.55 -0.14 -12.53
C ILE A 60 -8.64 0.62 -13.51
N GLY A 61 -7.46 1.05 -13.03
CA GLY A 61 -6.38 1.68 -13.79
C GLY A 61 -5.96 0.92 -15.06
N LEU A 62 -6.04 -0.40 -15.04
CA LEU A 62 -5.73 -1.25 -16.21
C LEU A 62 -6.69 -1.01 -17.38
N VAL A 63 -7.89 -0.49 -17.11
CA VAL A 63 -8.90 -0.14 -18.12
C VAL A 63 -8.93 1.37 -18.35
N TRP A 64 -8.80 2.17 -17.28
CA TRP A 64 -8.79 3.63 -17.36
C TRP A 64 -7.64 4.23 -16.53
N TRP A 65 -6.53 4.48 -17.23
CA TRP A 65 -5.25 4.88 -16.64
C TRP A 65 -5.29 6.06 -15.65
N PRO A 66 -6.11 7.12 -15.81
CA PRO A 66 -6.06 8.27 -14.89
C PRO A 66 -6.42 7.91 -13.45
N ILE A 67 -7.41 7.03 -13.26
CA ILE A 67 -7.76 6.52 -11.92
C ILE A 67 -6.59 5.72 -11.34
N GLY A 68 -6.00 4.89 -12.16
CA GLY A 68 -4.92 4.01 -11.75
C GLY A 68 -3.67 4.76 -11.28
N VAL A 69 -3.26 5.77 -12.04
CA VAL A 69 -2.17 6.68 -11.64
C VAL A 69 -2.51 7.41 -10.34
N ALA A 70 -3.72 7.96 -10.20
CA ALA A 70 -4.14 8.64 -8.98
C ALA A 70 -4.13 7.69 -7.76
N ALA A 71 -4.59 6.45 -7.93
CA ALA A 71 -4.59 5.43 -6.89
C ALA A 71 -3.18 4.99 -6.51
N ALA A 72 -2.30 4.77 -7.49
CA ALA A 72 -0.91 4.41 -7.27
C ALA A 72 -0.14 5.51 -6.51
N VAL A 73 -0.38 6.79 -6.85
CA VAL A 73 0.19 7.93 -6.11
C VAL A 73 -0.36 7.98 -4.68
N GLY A 74 -1.66 7.77 -4.48
CA GLY A 74 -2.26 7.71 -3.14
C GLY A 74 -1.65 6.60 -2.27
N LEU A 75 -1.46 5.41 -2.84
CA LEU A 75 -0.78 4.30 -2.19
C LEU A 75 0.68 4.65 -1.85
N ALA A 76 1.41 5.27 -2.77
CA ALA A 76 2.78 5.71 -2.53
C ALA A 76 2.87 6.68 -1.33
N LEU A 77 1.94 7.63 -1.23
CA LEU A 77 1.87 8.56 -0.10
C LEU A 77 1.57 7.85 1.24
N LEU A 78 0.65 6.88 1.24
CA LEU A 78 0.39 6.06 2.43
C LEU A 78 1.62 5.26 2.87
N LEU A 79 2.34 4.68 1.91
CA LEU A 79 3.55 3.89 2.17
C LEU A 79 4.72 4.75 2.65
N LEU A 80 4.88 5.96 2.12
CA LEU A 80 5.83 6.95 2.67
C LEU A 80 5.51 7.28 4.12
N GLY A 81 4.23 7.49 4.43
CA GLY A 81 3.77 7.66 5.81
C GLY A 81 4.12 6.45 6.69
N ALA A 82 3.85 5.24 6.20
CA ALA A 82 4.17 4.00 6.91
C ALA A 82 5.67 3.87 7.21
N ILE A 83 6.53 4.13 6.22
CA ILE A 83 7.99 4.15 6.40
C ILE A 83 8.38 5.16 7.48
N GLY A 84 7.78 6.35 7.48
CA GLY A 84 8.01 7.34 8.54
C GLY A 84 7.64 6.83 9.94
N PHE A 85 6.54 6.10 10.09
CA PHE A 85 6.17 5.46 11.36
C PHE A 85 7.16 4.39 11.79
N HIS A 86 7.60 3.52 10.87
CA HIS A 86 8.61 2.49 11.15
C HIS A 86 9.95 3.11 11.57
N ILE A 87 10.43 4.14 10.86
CA ILE A 87 11.66 4.86 11.23
C ILE A 87 11.52 5.48 12.63
N ARG A 88 10.36 6.12 12.92
CA ARG A 88 10.13 6.70 14.25
C ARG A 88 10.08 5.66 15.36
N ALA A 89 9.60 4.45 15.06
CA ALA A 89 9.59 3.32 15.97
C ALA A 89 10.95 2.61 16.09
N SER A 90 11.97 3.07 15.33
CA SER A 90 13.31 2.44 15.27
C SER A 90 13.25 0.99 14.82
N ASP A 91 12.33 0.68 13.90
CA ASP A 91 12.16 -0.64 13.33
C ASP A 91 13.35 -1.05 12.47
N SER A 92 13.56 -2.36 12.38
CA SER A 92 14.62 -2.91 11.55
C SER A 92 14.32 -2.70 10.06
N ALA A 93 15.36 -2.85 9.23
CA ALA A 93 15.19 -2.85 7.78
C ALA A 93 14.22 -3.95 7.32
N THR A 94 14.20 -5.10 7.99
CA THR A 94 13.29 -6.21 7.67
C THR A 94 11.83 -5.89 7.98
N ASP A 95 11.57 -5.15 9.06
CA ASP A 95 10.20 -4.74 9.41
C ASP A 95 9.67 -3.66 8.46
N THR A 96 10.56 -2.78 7.98
CA THR A 96 10.22 -1.68 7.06
C THR A 96 10.16 -2.15 5.59
N ALA A 97 10.79 -3.28 5.26
CA ALA A 97 10.94 -3.77 3.89
C ALA A 97 9.63 -3.88 3.10
N PRO A 98 8.51 -4.41 3.66
CA PRO A 98 7.25 -4.47 2.91
C PRO A 98 6.74 -3.10 2.47
N ALA A 99 6.92 -2.06 3.29
CA ALA A 99 6.49 -0.71 2.95
C ALA A 99 7.38 -0.10 1.84
N VAL A 100 8.69 -0.37 1.88
CA VAL A 100 9.64 0.08 0.84
C VAL A 100 9.39 -0.63 -0.49
N ILE A 101 9.20 -1.94 -0.47
CA ILE A 101 8.88 -2.74 -1.66
C ILE A 101 7.55 -2.27 -2.26
N GLY A 102 6.53 -2.09 -1.42
CA GLY A 102 5.24 -1.55 -1.84
C GLY A 102 5.38 -0.17 -2.49
N LEU A 103 6.23 0.70 -1.93
CA LEU A 103 6.45 2.04 -2.48
C LEU A 103 7.06 1.97 -3.88
N GLY A 104 8.07 1.11 -4.07
CA GLY A 104 8.66 0.86 -5.38
C GLY A 104 7.63 0.34 -6.40
N LEU A 105 6.80 -0.61 -6.00
CA LEU A 105 5.72 -1.14 -6.84
C LEU A 105 4.65 -0.08 -7.17
N ALA A 106 4.31 0.80 -6.22
CA ALA A 106 3.37 1.89 -6.43
C ALA A 106 3.90 2.91 -7.44
N VAL A 107 5.15 3.33 -7.30
CA VAL A 107 5.80 4.23 -8.26
C VAL A 107 5.89 3.58 -9.65
N ALA A 108 6.32 2.33 -9.73
CA ALA A 108 6.38 1.60 -10.99
C ALA A 108 5.00 1.47 -11.65
N THR A 109 3.94 1.19 -10.87
CA THR A 109 2.56 1.13 -11.36
C THR A 109 2.12 2.48 -11.93
N ALA A 110 2.38 3.58 -11.22
CA ALA A 110 2.03 4.93 -11.69
C ALA A 110 2.71 5.26 -13.03
N ILE A 111 3.99 4.89 -13.18
CA ILE A 111 4.74 5.10 -14.43
C ILE A 111 4.19 4.23 -15.56
N LEU A 112 3.97 2.93 -15.29
CA LEU A 112 3.54 1.97 -16.31
C LEU A 112 2.11 2.21 -16.81
N GLN A 113 1.23 2.75 -15.97
CA GLN A 113 -0.13 3.10 -16.37
C GLN A 113 -0.20 4.46 -17.07
N ALA A 114 0.75 5.36 -16.82
CA ALA A 114 0.79 6.68 -17.46
C ALA A 114 1.36 6.70 -18.89
N GLY A 115 1.91 5.59 -19.38
CA GLY A 115 2.54 5.45 -20.71
C GLY A 115 1.79 4.52 -21.63
#